data_AF-A0A1M5W8Y6-F1
#
_entry.id   AF-A0A1M5W8Y6-F1
#
_cell.length_a   1.000
_cell.length_b   1.000
_cell.length_c   1.000
_cell.angle_alpha   90.00
_cell.angle_beta   90.00
_cell.angle_gamma   90.00
#
_symmetry.space_group_name_H-M   'P 1'
#
loop_
_entity.id
_entity.type
_entity.pdbx_description
1 polymer ?
#
loop_
_entity_poly.entity_id
_entity_poly.type
_entity_poly.pdbx_seq_one_letter_code
_entity_poly.pdbx_strand_id
1 'polypeptide(L)'
;MLKKITPIILIVFMTVPLFGFIHGDINQDLFTDMRVYAEEEKSNEDKNDSNQNLKLETKEEQEKREEREKIKQEEEKKRIEKEREERAKKEKKKKKEKPRMKLNENGELVEETEEEKLQREQKEEEAEIKKEKKKKEKQFNTTNVEYTVEIQLDWTKDTHPKDYPNNGYITKFLGVTHTRKGGLWKVGGATSDGMLDIVKEGKLKEAKKEMKKQVEKERVNDIFEMDSMKSFPNSTGTKFKISRDRPFVSFAAGIIPSPDWFVGVTNIKLLEKDLWVKEKEVLIYAYDAGTHEGTTYTSNTKKAKTLSKIMRIEMEPFLIDRKVVPVGKAIFRLVEESVPSEQYNTSYDQGSSENVDN
;
A
#
# COMPACT_ATOMS: atom_id res chain seq x y z
N MET A 1 -31.27 -44.39 -37.26
CA MET A 1 -29.89 -44.09 -37.69
C MET A 1 -29.78 -42.60 -38.00
N LEU A 2 -28.68 -42.00 -37.56
CA LEU A 2 -28.36 -40.57 -37.51
C LEU A 2 -28.71 -39.77 -38.77
N LYS A 3 -29.28 -38.57 -38.59
CA LYS A 3 -29.01 -37.42 -39.47
C LYS A 3 -28.47 -36.27 -38.61
N LYS A 4 -27.23 -35.91 -38.91
CA LYS A 4 -26.46 -34.80 -38.33
C LYS A 4 -27.17 -33.48 -38.62
N ILE A 5 -27.30 -32.63 -37.60
CA ILE A 5 -27.61 -31.20 -37.76
C ILE A 5 -26.44 -30.43 -37.16
N THR A 6 -25.67 -29.80 -38.04
CA THR A 6 -24.64 -28.81 -37.75
C THR A 6 -25.32 -27.47 -37.42
N PRO A 7 -24.97 -26.76 -36.33
CA PRO A 7 -25.46 -25.41 -36.13
C PRO A 7 -24.57 -24.40 -36.86
N ILE A 8 -25.23 -23.53 -37.62
CA ILE A 8 -24.68 -22.40 -38.36
C ILE A 8 -24.27 -21.30 -37.36
N ILE A 9 -23.02 -20.86 -37.45
CA ILE A 9 -22.49 -19.68 -36.74
C ILE A 9 -22.97 -18.43 -37.48
N LEU A 10 -23.86 -17.65 -36.86
CA LEU A 10 -24.27 -16.35 -37.35
C LEU A 10 -23.25 -15.29 -36.87
N ILE A 11 -22.36 -14.87 -37.74
CA ILE A 11 -21.44 -13.74 -37.50
C ILE A 11 -22.22 -12.46 -37.84
N VAL A 12 -22.59 -11.68 -36.82
CA VAL A 12 -23.11 -10.31 -37.02
C VAL A 12 -21.92 -9.35 -37.02
N PHE A 13 -21.55 -8.89 -38.21
CA PHE A 13 -20.70 -7.71 -38.39
C PHE A 13 -21.51 -6.47 -37.99
N MET A 14 -21.15 -5.80 -36.91
CA MET A 14 -21.52 -4.40 -36.70
C MET A 14 -20.33 -3.51 -37.07
N THR A 15 -20.47 -2.86 -38.22
CA THR A 15 -19.65 -1.75 -38.70
C THR A 15 -19.86 -0.53 -37.81
N VAL A 16 -18.79 0.02 -37.26
CA VAL A 16 -18.79 1.33 -36.57
C VAL A 16 -18.81 2.42 -37.65
N PRO A 17 -19.76 3.38 -37.64
CA PRO A 17 -19.67 4.53 -38.54
C PRO A 17 -18.63 5.53 -38.03
N LEU A 18 -17.67 5.84 -38.89
CA LEU A 18 -16.83 7.04 -38.82
C LEU A 18 -17.75 8.27 -38.92
N PHE A 19 -17.65 9.20 -37.96
CA PHE A 19 -18.05 10.59 -38.17
C PHE A 19 -16.85 11.49 -37.89
N GLY A 20 -16.46 12.25 -38.91
CA GLY A 20 -15.35 13.19 -38.88
C GLY A 20 -15.78 14.60 -38.44
N PHE A 21 -14.91 15.20 -37.64
CA PHE A 21 -14.51 16.61 -37.54
C PHE A 21 -15.50 17.75 -37.88
N ILE A 22 -15.69 18.64 -36.90
CA ILE A 22 -15.59 20.10 -37.10
C ILE A 22 -14.75 20.71 -35.97
N HIS A 23 -13.76 21.52 -36.35
CA HIS A 23 -12.88 22.33 -35.49
C HIS A 23 -13.60 23.60 -34.99
N GLY A 24 -13.19 24.10 -33.82
CA GLY A 24 -13.51 25.45 -33.34
C GLY A 24 -12.92 25.70 -31.96
N ASP A 25 -11.88 26.54 -31.93
CA ASP A 25 -11.00 26.88 -30.80
C ASP A 25 -11.69 27.35 -29.51
N ILE A 26 -11.01 27.19 -28.36
CA ILE A 26 -10.51 28.30 -27.51
C ILE A 26 -9.96 27.79 -26.15
N ASN A 27 -8.69 28.15 -25.92
CA ASN A 27 -7.96 28.45 -24.68
C ASN A 27 -7.57 27.38 -23.63
N GLN A 28 -6.24 27.15 -23.65
CA GLN A 28 -5.25 27.32 -22.57
C GLN A 28 -5.29 26.46 -21.29
N ASP A 29 -4.07 26.00 -21.01
CA ASP A 29 -3.52 25.68 -19.70
C ASP A 29 -4.10 24.48 -18.96
N LEU A 30 -3.51 23.32 -19.25
CA LEU A 30 -2.88 22.43 -18.28
C LEU A 30 -2.11 21.38 -19.11
N PHE A 31 -1.03 20.81 -18.58
CA PHE A 31 -0.09 19.88 -19.25
C PHE A 31 1.09 20.50 -19.99
N THR A 32 1.82 21.38 -19.30
CA THR A 32 3.29 21.34 -19.37
C THR A 32 3.79 20.58 -18.14
N ASP A 33 3.61 19.25 -18.12
CA ASP A 33 4.12 18.42 -17.04
C ASP A 33 5.61 18.15 -17.23
N MET A 34 6.39 19.06 -16.65
CA MET A 34 7.38 18.74 -15.62
C MET A 34 8.27 17.53 -15.89
N ARG A 35 9.09 17.66 -16.93
CA ARG A 35 10.27 16.84 -17.16
C ARG A 35 11.47 17.48 -16.45
N VAL A 36 11.55 17.38 -15.12
CA VAL A 36 12.73 17.80 -14.33
C VAL A 36 12.91 16.85 -13.14
N TYR A 37 14.18 16.60 -12.81
CA TYR A 37 14.74 15.69 -11.79
C TYR A 37 15.16 14.30 -12.26
N ALA A 38 16.10 14.30 -13.22
CA ALA A 38 17.20 13.36 -13.18
C ALA A 38 18.49 14.12 -13.48
N GLU A 39 19.24 14.52 -12.45
CA GLU A 39 20.69 14.74 -12.49
C GLU A 39 21.17 15.23 -11.11
N GLU A 40 21.99 14.42 -10.43
CA GLU A 40 23.18 14.85 -9.68
C GLU A 40 23.85 13.60 -9.08
N GLU A 41 24.80 13.04 -9.82
CA GLU A 41 26.08 12.52 -9.29
C GLU A 41 26.93 12.03 -10.47
N LYS A 42 27.75 12.93 -11.04
CA LYS A 42 29.06 12.61 -11.61
C LYS A 42 29.94 13.86 -11.64
N SER A 43 30.93 13.92 -10.77
CA SER A 43 32.15 14.70 -10.97
C SER A 43 33.24 13.78 -11.53
N ASN A 44 33.57 14.00 -12.81
CA ASN A 44 34.83 13.92 -13.55
C ASN A 44 35.87 12.78 -13.39
N GLU A 45 36.58 12.60 -14.52
CA GLU A 45 37.65 11.64 -14.91
C GLU A 45 37.08 10.31 -15.47
N ASP A 46 37.22 9.93 -16.74
CA ASP A 46 38.09 10.33 -17.84
C ASP A 46 37.44 10.13 -19.22
N LYS A 47 37.99 10.84 -20.22
CA LYS A 47 37.62 10.79 -21.65
C LYS A 47 38.12 9.50 -22.32
N ASN A 48 37.48 9.19 -23.46
CA ASN A 48 37.81 8.16 -24.47
C ASN A 48 37.53 6.70 -24.09
N ASP A 49 36.46 6.12 -24.63
CA ASP A 49 36.57 5.45 -25.93
C ASP A 49 35.18 5.09 -26.50
N SER A 50 34.98 5.45 -27.75
CA SER A 50 33.87 4.97 -28.58
C SER A 50 34.14 3.53 -29.00
N ASN A 51 33.48 2.55 -28.37
CA ASN A 51 33.26 1.26 -29.00
C ASN A 51 31.98 0.62 -28.49
N GLN A 52 31.18 0.13 -29.43
CA GLN A 52 29.91 -0.54 -29.21
C GLN A 52 30.06 -1.69 -28.20
N ASN A 53 29.37 -1.60 -27.07
CA ASN A 53 29.03 -2.75 -26.26
C ASN A 53 27.51 -2.78 -26.11
N LEU A 54 26.83 -3.46 -27.05
CA LEU A 54 25.56 -4.11 -26.74
C LEU A 54 25.85 -5.02 -25.54
N LYS A 55 25.31 -4.68 -24.36
CA LYS A 55 25.21 -5.65 -23.27
C LYS A 55 24.38 -6.82 -23.82
N LEU A 56 25.03 -7.95 -24.09
CA LEU A 56 24.31 -9.20 -24.27
C LEU A 56 23.58 -9.48 -22.94
N GLU A 57 22.26 -9.32 -22.97
CA GLU A 57 21.36 -9.74 -21.89
C GLU A 57 21.59 -11.23 -21.68
N THR A 58 21.85 -11.63 -20.43
CA THR A 58 22.09 -13.04 -20.13
C THR A 58 20.81 -13.84 -20.38
N LYS A 59 20.94 -15.13 -20.73
CA LYS A 59 19.76 -16.00 -20.93
C LYS A 59 18.84 -16.03 -19.70
N GLU A 60 19.42 -15.92 -18.50
CA GLU A 60 18.68 -15.83 -17.24
C GLU A 60 17.92 -14.50 -17.06
N GLU A 61 18.47 -13.39 -17.54
CA GLU A 61 17.77 -12.09 -17.55
C GLU A 61 16.61 -12.08 -18.57
N GLN A 62 16.80 -12.71 -19.73
CA GLN A 62 15.74 -12.88 -20.73
C GLN A 62 14.59 -13.73 -20.18
N GLU A 63 14.89 -14.87 -19.56
CA GLU A 63 13.88 -15.74 -18.95
C GLU A 63 13.11 -15.02 -17.83
N LYS A 64 13.80 -14.28 -16.95
CA LYS A 64 13.15 -13.47 -15.89
C LYS A 64 12.29 -12.34 -16.46
N ARG A 65 12.69 -11.74 -17.58
CA ARG A 65 11.91 -10.70 -18.25
C ARG A 65 10.64 -11.27 -18.89
N GLU A 66 10.75 -12.39 -19.60
CA GLU A 66 9.60 -13.09 -20.17
C GLU A 66 8.62 -13.54 -19.09
N GLU A 67 9.12 -14.04 -17.96
CA GLU A 67 8.30 -14.41 -16.80
C GLU A 67 7.55 -13.20 -16.22
N ARG A 68 8.23 -12.05 -16.06
CA ARG A 68 7.60 -10.80 -15.62
C ARG A 68 6.55 -10.29 -16.59
N GLU A 69 6.79 -10.42 -17.89
CA GLU A 69 5.82 -10.03 -18.93
C GLU A 69 4.60 -10.96 -18.92
N LYS A 70 4.79 -12.28 -18.73
CA LYS A 70 3.69 -13.24 -18.55
C LYS A 70 2.85 -12.92 -17.32
N ILE A 71 3.49 -12.63 -16.18
CA ILE A 71 2.78 -12.23 -14.94
C ILE A 71 1.96 -10.95 -15.18
N LYS A 72 2.55 -9.93 -15.81
CA LYS A 72 1.83 -8.68 -16.14
C LYS A 72 0.64 -8.93 -17.06
N GLN A 73 0.79 -9.77 -18.07
CA GLN A 73 -0.30 -10.11 -18.99
C GLN A 73 -1.40 -10.90 -18.28
N GLU A 74 -1.06 -11.78 -17.34
CA GLU A 74 -2.03 -12.54 -16.57
C GLU A 74 -2.80 -11.67 -15.56
N GLU A 75 -2.11 -10.75 -14.88
CA GLU A 75 -2.74 -9.74 -14.01
C GLU A 75 -3.69 -8.83 -14.79
N GLU A 76 -3.29 -8.40 -16.00
CA GLU A 76 -4.14 -7.59 -16.87
C GLU A 76 -5.38 -8.36 -17.35
N LYS A 77 -5.23 -9.65 -17.71
CA LYS A 77 -6.37 -10.51 -18.05
C LYS A 77 -7.34 -10.66 -16.87
N LYS A 78 -6.83 -10.90 -15.66
CA LYS A 78 -7.65 -10.99 -14.44
C LYS A 78 -8.40 -9.68 -14.17
N ARG A 79 -7.76 -8.53 -14.41
CA ARG A 79 -8.40 -7.22 -14.29
C ARG A 79 -9.55 -7.04 -15.28
N ILE A 80 -9.31 -7.32 -16.57
CA ILE A 80 -10.33 -7.21 -17.62
C ILE A 80 -11.51 -8.15 -17.36
N GLU A 81 -11.24 -9.37 -16.89
CA GLU A 81 -12.28 -10.34 -16.57
C GLU A 81 -13.14 -9.90 -15.38
N LYS A 82 -12.52 -9.36 -14.33
CA LYS A 82 -13.23 -8.77 -13.19
C LYS A 82 -14.12 -7.59 -13.62
N GLU A 83 -13.61 -6.70 -14.47
CA GLU A 83 -14.39 -5.59 -15.02
C GLU A 83 -15.59 -6.08 -15.85
N ARG A 84 -15.41 -7.14 -16.66
CA ARG A 84 -16.51 -7.75 -17.43
C ARG A 84 -17.56 -8.37 -16.53
N GLU A 85 -17.17 -9.07 -15.48
CA GLU A 85 -18.11 -9.62 -14.50
C GLU A 85 -18.89 -8.54 -13.77
N GLU A 86 -18.24 -7.44 -13.36
CA GLU A 86 -18.89 -6.31 -12.72
C GLU A 86 -19.87 -5.61 -13.67
N ARG A 87 -19.50 -5.41 -14.94
CA ARG A 87 -20.41 -4.90 -15.98
C ARG A 87 -21.61 -5.82 -16.18
N ALA A 88 -21.41 -7.13 -16.27
CA ALA A 88 -22.49 -8.10 -16.41
C ALA A 88 -23.41 -8.16 -15.17
N LYS A 89 -22.86 -8.00 -13.96
CA LYS A 89 -23.63 -7.89 -12.72
C LYS A 89 -24.46 -6.61 -12.69
N LYS A 90 -23.88 -5.47 -13.09
CA LYS A 90 -24.61 -4.19 -13.26
C LYS A 90 -25.73 -4.34 -14.28
N GLU A 91 -25.48 -4.98 -15.43
CA GLU A 91 -26.46 -5.17 -16.49
C GLU A 91 -27.61 -6.12 -16.10
N LYS A 92 -27.32 -7.22 -15.39
CA LYS A 92 -28.35 -8.10 -14.80
C LYS A 92 -29.21 -7.39 -13.75
N LYS A 93 -28.62 -6.46 -13.00
CA LYS A 93 -29.35 -5.61 -12.04
C LYS A 93 -30.26 -4.63 -12.77
N LYS A 94 -29.77 -4.01 -13.85
CA LYS A 94 -30.56 -3.11 -14.74
C LYS A 94 -31.78 -3.80 -15.37
N LYS A 95 -31.66 -5.06 -15.81
CA LYS A 95 -32.80 -5.82 -16.38
C LYS A 95 -33.90 -6.19 -15.37
N LYS A 96 -33.64 -6.03 -14.06
CA LYS A 96 -34.60 -6.33 -12.98
C LYS A 96 -35.23 -5.08 -12.35
N GLU A 97 -34.77 -3.88 -12.71
CA GLU A 97 -35.37 -2.63 -12.21
C GLU A 97 -36.71 -2.37 -12.88
N LYS A 98 -37.71 -2.00 -12.08
CA LYS A 98 -39.01 -1.53 -12.59
C LYS A 98 -38.82 -0.20 -13.32
N PRO A 99 -39.59 0.08 -14.39
CA PRO A 99 -39.56 1.36 -15.09
C PRO A 99 -39.77 2.51 -14.10
N ARG A 100 -38.90 3.54 -14.18
CA ARG A 100 -39.03 4.73 -13.34
C ARG A 100 -40.17 5.58 -13.91
N MET A 101 -41.11 5.99 -13.07
CA MET A 101 -42.16 6.93 -13.46
C MET A 101 -41.75 8.38 -13.15
N LYS A 102 -42.18 9.31 -14.00
CA LYS A 102 -41.97 10.76 -13.87
C LYS A 102 -43.25 11.51 -14.22
N LEU A 103 -43.38 12.76 -13.78
CA LEU A 103 -44.47 13.64 -14.20
C LEU A 103 -44.11 14.31 -15.53
N ASN A 104 -45.04 14.32 -16.50
CA ASN A 104 -44.91 15.11 -17.72
C ASN A 104 -45.34 16.58 -17.47
N GLU A 105 -45.23 17.42 -18.50
CA GLU A 105 -45.60 18.84 -18.47
C GLU A 105 -47.09 19.10 -18.15
N ASN A 106 -47.94 18.10 -18.35
CA ASN A 106 -49.37 18.14 -18.02
C ASN A 106 -49.68 17.56 -16.63
N GLY A 107 -48.66 17.15 -15.86
CA GLY A 107 -48.82 16.58 -14.52
C GLY A 107 -49.23 15.10 -14.50
N GLU A 108 -49.07 14.36 -15.61
CA GLU A 108 -49.40 12.94 -15.68
C GLU A 108 -48.16 12.07 -15.38
N LEU A 109 -48.34 10.96 -14.66
CA LEU A 109 -47.28 9.96 -14.49
C LEU A 109 -47.07 9.20 -15.80
N VAL A 110 -45.85 9.30 -16.34
CA VAL A 110 -45.40 8.58 -17.53
C VAL A 110 -44.12 7.80 -17.23
N GLU A 111 -43.88 6.71 -17.95
CA GLU A 111 -42.62 5.97 -17.88
C GLU A 111 -41.47 6.81 -18.46
N GLU A 112 -40.30 6.77 -17.81
CA GLU A 112 -39.04 7.33 -18.33
C GLU A 112 -38.71 6.66 -19.67
N THR A 113 -38.40 7.44 -20.71
CA THR A 113 -38.02 6.88 -22.01
C THR A 113 -36.62 6.27 -21.95
N GLU A 114 -36.29 5.34 -22.85
CA GLU A 114 -34.94 4.75 -22.89
C GLU A 114 -33.84 5.80 -23.16
N GLU A 115 -34.16 6.87 -23.90
CA GLU A 115 -33.24 8.00 -24.11
C GLU A 115 -32.99 8.80 -22.82
N GLU A 116 -34.04 9.06 -22.04
CA GLU A 116 -33.93 9.79 -20.77
C GLU A 116 -33.18 8.99 -19.71
N LYS A 117 -33.44 7.68 -19.67
CA LYS A 117 -32.71 6.74 -18.83
C LYS A 117 -31.23 6.74 -19.18
N LEU A 118 -30.87 6.69 -20.47
CA LEU A 118 -29.47 6.75 -20.92
C LEU A 118 -28.81 8.07 -20.52
N GLN A 119 -29.48 9.21 -20.71
CA GLN A 119 -28.96 10.52 -20.32
C GLN A 119 -28.76 10.65 -18.80
N ARG A 120 -29.68 10.10 -18.00
CA ARG A 120 -29.55 10.06 -16.54
C ARG A 120 -28.36 9.20 -16.11
N GLU A 121 -28.21 8.01 -16.67
CA GLU A 121 -27.08 7.12 -16.37
C GLU A 121 -25.74 7.77 -16.72
N GLN A 122 -25.65 8.45 -17.87
CA GLN A 122 -24.47 9.22 -18.26
C GLN A 122 -24.17 10.34 -17.26
N LYS A 123 -25.19 11.10 -16.83
CA LYS A 123 -25.03 12.14 -15.80
C LYS A 123 -24.59 11.57 -14.45
N GLU A 124 -25.13 10.42 -14.05
CA GLU A 124 -24.75 9.73 -12.81
C GLU A 124 -23.28 9.25 -12.88
N GLU A 125 -22.86 8.69 -14.01
CA GLU A 125 -21.47 8.26 -14.27
C GLU A 125 -20.50 9.45 -14.30
N GLU A 126 -20.84 10.53 -14.99
CA GLU A 126 -20.06 11.77 -15.00
C GLU A 126 -19.92 12.38 -13.59
N ALA A 127 -21.00 12.37 -12.81
CA ALA A 127 -20.98 12.83 -11.43
C ALA A 127 -20.07 11.95 -10.54
N GLU A 128 -20.09 10.63 -10.72
CA GLU A 128 -19.20 9.70 -10.03
C GLU A 128 -17.73 9.95 -10.40
N ILE A 129 -17.42 10.11 -11.70
CA ILE A 129 -16.08 10.45 -12.19
C ILE A 129 -15.60 11.78 -11.61
N LYS A 130 -16.45 12.82 -11.61
CA LYS A 130 -16.13 14.13 -11.06
C LYS A 130 -15.85 14.04 -9.55
N LYS A 131 -16.64 13.25 -8.83
CA LYS A 131 -16.45 12.99 -7.39
C LYS A 131 -15.14 12.26 -7.12
N GLU A 132 -14.79 11.26 -7.92
CA GLU A 132 -13.50 10.55 -7.78
C GLU A 132 -12.30 11.46 -8.07
N LYS A 133 -12.36 12.30 -9.12
CA LYS A 133 -11.31 13.26 -9.45
C LYS A 133 -11.05 14.22 -8.29
N LYS A 134 -12.11 14.81 -7.73
CA LYS A 134 -12.02 15.66 -6.53
C LYS A 134 -11.42 14.93 -5.33
N LYS A 135 -11.82 13.67 -5.08
CA LYS A 135 -11.24 12.85 -3.99
C LYS A 135 -9.74 12.63 -4.18
N LYS A 136 -9.26 12.39 -5.40
CA LYS A 136 -7.83 12.21 -5.71
C LYS A 136 -7.03 13.50 -5.55
N GLU A 137 -7.52 14.61 -6.08
CA GLU A 137 -6.88 15.93 -5.96
C GLU A 137 -6.71 16.35 -4.49
N LYS A 138 -7.74 16.11 -3.69
CA LYS A 138 -7.69 16.34 -2.24
C LYS A 138 -6.62 15.49 -1.55
N GLN A 139 -6.54 14.20 -1.87
CA GLN A 139 -5.54 13.30 -1.31
C GLN A 139 -4.12 13.73 -1.71
N PHE A 140 -3.94 14.17 -2.96
CA PHE A 140 -2.68 14.72 -3.45
C PHE A 140 -2.22 15.92 -2.62
N ASN A 141 -3.15 16.83 -2.27
CA ASN A 141 -2.88 18.02 -1.47
C ASN A 141 -2.77 17.74 0.05
N THR A 142 -3.11 16.55 0.53
CA THR A 142 -3.10 16.23 1.97
C THR A 142 -1.69 15.85 2.44
N THR A 143 -1.08 16.71 3.27
CA THR A 143 0.31 16.57 3.73
C THR A 143 0.49 15.60 4.89
N ASN A 144 -0.48 15.52 5.80
CA ASN A 144 -0.45 14.70 7.01
C ASN A 144 -1.72 13.84 7.08
N VAL A 145 -1.55 12.56 7.40
CA VAL A 145 -2.66 11.61 7.56
C VAL A 145 -2.39 10.66 8.74
N GLU A 146 -3.41 9.94 9.16
CA GLU A 146 -3.29 8.85 10.12
C GLU A 146 -3.49 7.50 9.43
N TYR A 147 -2.74 6.51 9.91
CA TYR A 147 -2.92 5.10 9.54
C TYR A 147 -3.18 4.29 10.80
N THR A 148 -3.91 3.18 10.66
CA THR A 148 -3.80 2.07 11.58
C THR A 148 -2.75 1.08 11.08
N VAL A 149 -2.03 0.44 12.00
CA VAL A 149 -1.28 -0.78 11.74
C VAL A 149 -1.88 -1.90 12.58
N GLU A 150 -2.07 -3.05 11.96
CA GLU A 150 -2.43 -4.31 12.61
C GLU A 150 -1.34 -5.33 12.31
N ILE A 151 -0.73 -5.87 13.36
CA ILE A 151 0.27 -6.94 13.29
C ILE A 151 -0.43 -8.25 13.64
N GLN A 152 -0.36 -9.19 12.71
CA GLN A 152 -0.81 -10.57 12.87
C GLN A 152 0.43 -11.45 12.81
N LEU A 153 0.70 -12.20 13.87
CA LEU A 153 1.86 -13.08 13.92
C LEU A 153 1.45 -14.53 13.85
N ASP A 154 2.19 -15.25 13.02
CA ASP A 154 2.09 -16.68 12.78
C ASP A 154 3.36 -17.36 13.32
N TRP A 155 4.03 -16.83 14.34
CA TRP A 155 5.19 -17.46 14.98
C TRP A 155 4.74 -18.46 16.05
N THR A 156 4.33 -19.65 15.64
CA THR A 156 3.76 -20.68 16.51
C THR A 156 4.58 -21.97 16.45
N LYS A 157 4.30 -22.92 17.35
CA LYS A 157 4.92 -24.25 17.28
C LYS A 157 4.54 -24.99 15.99
N ASP A 158 3.39 -24.71 15.39
CA ASP A 158 2.95 -25.40 14.18
C ASP A 158 3.62 -24.84 12.94
N THR A 159 3.84 -23.52 12.90
CA THR A 159 4.46 -22.84 11.75
C THR A 159 5.98 -22.77 11.84
N HIS A 160 6.55 -22.76 13.05
CA HIS A 160 7.99 -22.69 13.33
C HIS A 160 8.38 -23.78 14.36
N PRO A 161 8.22 -25.07 14.04
CA PRO A 161 8.31 -26.17 15.02
C PRO A 161 9.71 -26.40 15.59
N LYS A 162 10.75 -26.07 14.82
CA LYS A 162 12.13 -26.33 15.19
C LYS A 162 12.51 -25.52 16.42
N ASP A 163 12.84 -26.22 17.51
CA ASP A 163 13.28 -25.66 18.80
C ASP A 163 12.33 -24.63 19.42
N TYR A 164 11.04 -24.63 19.04
CA TYR A 164 10.06 -23.64 19.48
C TYR A 164 10.01 -23.54 21.02
N PRO A 165 10.18 -22.34 21.60
CA PRO A 165 10.26 -22.18 23.04
C PRO A 165 8.89 -22.26 23.73
N ASN A 166 8.79 -23.02 24.83
CA ASN A 166 7.54 -23.18 25.58
C ASN A 166 6.97 -21.86 26.13
N ASN A 167 7.84 -20.89 26.47
CA ASN A 167 7.47 -19.58 27.00
C ASN A 167 7.86 -18.44 26.03
N GLY A 168 7.81 -18.73 24.73
CA GLY A 168 8.11 -17.77 23.67
C GLY A 168 7.16 -16.58 23.67
N TYR A 169 7.68 -15.37 23.52
CA TYR A 169 6.89 -14.18 23.28
C TYR A 169 7.64 -13.12 22.48
N ILE A 170 6.87 -12.26 21.82
CA ILE A 170 7.36 -11.05 21.18
C ILE A 170 7.16 -9.87 22.12
N THR A 171 8.21 -9.08 22.31
CA THR A 171 8.21 -7.93 23.23
C THR A 171 7.28 -6.83 22.73
N LYS A 172 7.18 -5.72 23.47
CA LYS A 172 6.51 -4.52 22.95
C LYS A 172 7.22 -4.05 21.67
N PHE A 173 6.42 -3.53 20.75
CA PHE A 173 6.93 -2.97 19.50
C PHE A 173 7.18 -1.49 19.67
N LEU A 174 8.27 -1.01 19.05
CA LEU A 174 8.46 0.40 18.78
C LEU A 174 8.36 0.63 17.29
N GLY A 175 7.50 1.54 16.88
CA GLY A 175 7.36 1.99 15.51
C GLY A 175 7.65 3.48 15.37
N VAL A 176 8.10 3.86 14.17
CA VAL A 176 8.36 5.26 13.81
C VAL A 176 7.95 5.53 12.37
N THR A 177 7.50 6.75 12.12
CA THR A 177 7.39 7.30 10.77
C THR A 177 8.53 8.26 10.50
N HIS A 178 9.14 8.20 9.32
CA HIS A 178 10.44 8.81 9.09
C HIS A 178 10.75 9.14 7.62
N THR A 179 11.80 9.94 7.43
CA THR A 179 12.46 10.17 6.14
C THR A 179 13.31 8.96 5.74
N ARG A 180 13.75 8.90 4.48
CA ARG A 180 14.72 7.87 4.02
C ARG A 180 16.07 7.89 4.76
N LYS A 181 16.45 9.02 5.37
CA LYS A 181 17.69 9.19 6.15
C LYS A 181 17.51 8.88 7.64
N GLY A 182 16.27 8.77 8.11
CA GLY A 182 15.94 8.36 9.48
C GLY A 182 15.55 6.90 9.56
N GLY A 183 14.98 6.52 10.70
CA GLY A 183 14.39 5.19 10.93
C GLY A 183 14.93 4.52 12.18
N LEU A 184 14.32 3.37 12.51
CA LEU A 184 14.64 2.60 13.71
C LEU A 184 15.83 1.65 13.48
N TRP A 185 15.86 0.98 12.34
CA TRP A 185 16.89 0.00 11.95
C TRP A 185 16.89 -0.20 10.43
N LYS A 186 17.93 -0.82 9.89
CA LYS A 186 18.01 -1.18 8.46
C LYS A 186 18.78 -2.49 8.27
N VAL A 187 18.37 -3.27 7.28
CA VAL A 187 19.14 -4.45 6.84
C VAL A 187 20.52 -4.02 6.34
N GLY A 188 21.55 -4.75 6.72
CA GLY A 188 22.95 -4.41 6.45
C GLY A 188 23.49 -3.25 7.29
N GLY A 189 22.69 -2.69 8.21
CA GLY A 189 23.11 -1.63 9.13
C GLY A 189 23.80 -2.15 10.38
N ALA A 190 24.48 -1.26 11.10
CA ALA A 190 24.95 -1.55 12.45
C ALA A 190 23.78 -1.47 13.45
N THR A 191 23.84 -2.27 14.51
CA THR A 191 22.88 -2.24 15.62
C THR A 191 23.19 -1.08 16.54
N SER A 192 22.20 -0.19 16.76
CA SER A 192 22.31 0.90 17.73
C SER A 192 22.09 0.41 19.16
N ASP A 193 22.42 1.24 20.15
CA ASP A 193 22.14 0.93 21.55
C ASP A 193 20.63 0.79 21.80
N GLY A 194 19.82 1.59 21.10
CA GLY A 194 18.37 1.46 21.12
C GLY A 194 17.87 0.13 20.58
N MET A 195 18.41 -0.34 19.45
CA MET A 195 18.08 -1.68 18.95
C MET A 195 18.57 -2.78 19.88
N LEU A 196 19.73 -2.61 20.52
CA LEU A 196 20.23 -3.56 21.51
C LEU A 196 19.28 -3.69 22.72
N ASP A 197 18.74 -2.57 23.22
CA ASP A 197 17.73 -2.52 24.30
C ASP A 197 16.44 -3.28 23.90
N ILE A 198 16.02 -3.15 22.64
CA ILE A 198 14.86 -3.89 22.10
C ILE A 198 15.13 -5.39 22.07
N VAL A 199 16.25 -5.83 21.48
CA VAL A 199 16.47 -7.26 21.20
C VAL A 199 16.93 -8.06 22.42
N LYS A 200 17.67 -7.43 23.35
CA LYS A 200 18.21 -8.13 24.54
C LYS A 200 17.30 -8.03 25.75
N GLU A 201 16.75 -6.84 25.98
CA GLU A 201 16.02 -6.54 27.20
C GLU A 201 14.51 -6.50 26.98
N GLY A 202 14.06 -6.44 25.72
CA GLY A 202 12.65 -6.19 25.39
C GLY A 202 12.15 -4.82 25.86
N LYS A 203 13.08 -3.88 26.07
CA LYS A 203 12.83 -2.53 26.57
C LYS A 203 12.94 -1.54 25.41
N LEU A 204 12.22 -0.42 25.54
CA LEU A 204 12.13 0.60 24.49
C LEU A 204 12.80 1.92 24.92
N LYS A 205 13.53 1.94 26.05
CA LYS A 205 13.95 3.18 26.69
C LYS A 205 15.02 3.89 25.86
N GLU A 206 16.09 3.17 25.51
CA GLU A 206 17.17 3.78 24.73
C GLU A 206 16.73 4.02 23.28
N ALA A 207 15.92 3.12 22.71
CA ALA A 207 15.37 3.30 21.37
C ALA A 207 14.51 4.58 21.26
N LYS A 208 13.60 4.83 22.20
CA LYS A 208 12.80 6.07 22.21
C LYS A 208 13.66 7.31 22.34
N LYS A 209 14.72 7.26 23.16
CA LYS A 209 15.66 8.37 23.33
C LYS A 209 16.42 8.66 22.02
N GLU A 210 16.85 7.64 21.28
CA GLU A 210 17.43 7.80 19.95
C GLU A 210 16.42 8.40 18.96
N MET A 211 15.17 7.93 18.97
CA MET A 211 14.13 8.44 18.07
C MET A 211 13.78 9.90 18.36
N LYS A 212 13.76 10.33 19.63
CA LYS A 212 13.58 11.75 20.00
C LYS A 212 14.69 12.64 19.42
N LYS A 213 15.94 12.19 19.44
CA LYS A 213 17.05 12.90 18.78
C LYS A 213 16.90 12.95 17.25
N GLN A 214 16.20 11.99 16.65
CA GLN A 214 15.87 12.04 15.23
C GLN A 214 14.68 12.96 14.92
N VAL A 215 13.73 13.12 15.84
CA VAL A 215 12.65 14.12 15.76
C VAL A 215 13.24 15.53 15.75
N GLU A 216 14.19 15.83 16.64
CA GLU A 216 14.93 17.10 16.67
C GLU A 216 15.66 17.42 15.35
N LYS A 217 15.96 16.39 14.55
CA LYS A 217 16.62 16.49 13.24
C LYS A 217 15.62 16.42 12.07
N GLU A 218 14.32 16.49 12.36
CA GLU A 218 13.21 16.40 11.39
C GLU A 218 13.21 15.09 10.58
N ARG A 219 13.89 14.05 11.08
CA ARG A 219 14.01 12.74 10.42
C ARG A 219 12.88 11.80 10.78
N VAL A 220 12.29 11.94 11.97
CA VAL A 220 11.19 11.13 12.50
C VAL A 220 10.00 12.05 12.77
N ASN A 221 8.78 11.60 12.43
CA ASN A 221 7.53 12.35 12.59
C ASN A 221 6.80 11.92 13.85
N ASP A 222 6.57 10.61 13.97
CA ASP A 222 5.82 10.00 15.04
C ASP A 222 6.58 8.80 15.61
N ILE A 223 6.36 8.54 16.89
CA ILE A 223 6.92 7.42 17.64
C ILE A 223 5.75 6.74 18.33
N PHE A 224 5.45 5.50 17.96
CA PHE A 224 4.28 4.76 18.43
C PHE A 224 4.66 3.38 18.98
N GLU A 225 3.80 2.82 19.81
CA GLU A 225 4.02 1.54 20.47
C GLU A 225 2.86 0.59 20.22
N MET A 226 3.17 -0.71 20.23
CA MET A 226 2.17 -1.78 20.22
C MET A 226 2.53 -2.79 21.30
N ASP A 227 1.51 -3.50 21.79
CA ASP A 227 1.65 -4.40 22.93
C ASP A 227 2.46 -5.66 22.59
N SER A 228 3.06 -6.25 23.63
CA SER A 228 3.74 -7.54 23.55
C SER A 228 2.76 -8.67 23.26
N MET A 229 3.23 -9.74 22.61
CA MET A 229 2.39 -10.89 22.24
C MET A 229 3.00 -12.20 22.76
N LYS A 230 2.24 -12.97 23.55
CA LYS A 230 2.68 -14.23 24.19
C LYS A 230 1.99 -15.50 23.68
N SER A 231 0.92 -15.38 22.91
CA SER A 231 0.06 -16.51 22.50
C SER A 231 -0.56 -16.20 21.16
N PHE A 232 -0.55 -17.15 20.24
CA PHE A 232 -1.04 -16.97 18.87
C PHE A 232 -2.30 -17.81 18.65
N PRO A 233 -3.32 -17.30 17.91
CA PRO A 233 -3.31 -16.05 17.15
C PRO A 233 -3.80 -14.86 17.99
N ASN A 234 -2.89 -13.97 18.39
CA ASN A 234 -3.22 -12.64 18.88
C ASN A 234 -2.70 -11.62 17.88
N SER A 235 -3.47 -10.56 17.65
CA SER A 235 -3.05 -9.38 16.91
C SER A 235 -2.75 -8.23 17.86
N THR A 236 -1.85 -7.34 17.48
CA THR A 236 -1.66 -6.04 18.14
C THR A 236 -1.65 -4.94 17.11
N GLY A 237 -1.98 -3.72 17.50
CA GLY A 237 -2.06 -2.63 16.54
C GLY A 237 -2.26 -1.29 17.22
N THR A 238 -2.03 -0.24 16.46
CA THR A 238 -2.23 1.14 16.94
C THR A 238 -2.44 2.09 15.76
N LYS A 239 -2.79 3.34 16.06
CA LYS A 239 -2.78 4.44 15.10
C LYS A 239 -1.45 5.18 15.15
N PHE A 240 -1.02 5.72 14.02
CA PHE A 240 0.16 6.57 13.93
C PHE A 240 -0.01 7.65 12.87
N LYS A 241 0.72 8.75 13.04
CA LYS A 241 0.74 9.90 12.14
C LYS A 241 1.88 9.77 11.13
N ILE A 242 1.58 10.06 9.88
CA ILE A 242 2.55 10.06 8.79
C ILE A 242 2.35 11.28 7.89
N SER A 243 3.44 11.73 7.30
CA SER A 243 3.47 12.98 6.53
C SER A 243 4.24 12.80 5.23
N ARG A 244 3.96 13.63 4.22
CA ARG A 244 4.55 13.50 2.88
C ARG A 244 6.08 13.62 2.87
N ASP A 245 6.63 14.41 3.80
CA ASP A 245 8.07 14.57 4.04
C ASP A 245 8.70 13.39 4.80
N ARG A 246 7.90 12.64 5.58
CA ARG A 246 8.32 11.44 6.32
C ARG A 246 7.42 10.23 5.97
N PRO A 247 7.40 9.79 4.69
CA PRO A 247 6.40 8.86 4.17
C PRO A 247 6.73 7.38 4.42
N PHE A 248 7.78 7.09 5.20
CA PHE A 248 8.21 5.74 5.52
C PHE A 248 7.79 5.36 6.93
N VAL A 249 7.45 4.10 7.15
CA VAL A 249 7.22 3.51 8.47
C VAL A 249 8.15 2.32 8.70
N SER A 250 8.66 2.22 9.92
CA SER A 250 9.48 1.09 10.40
C SER A 250 9.05 0.71 11.81
N PHE A 251 9.13 -0.56 12.16
CA PHE A 251 8.96 -1.02 13.55
C PHE A 251 9.83 -2.23 13.86
N ALA A 252 10.08 -2.50 15.14
CA ALA A 252 10.75 -3.70 15.62
C ALA A 252 10.25 -4.13 17.00
N ALA A 253 10.35 -5.44 17.28
CA ALA A 253 10.19 -6.04 18.60
C ALA A 253 11.10 -7.26 18.76
N GLY A 254 11.65 -7.47 19.95
CA GLY A 254 12.51 -8.63 20.25
C GLY A 254 11.74 -9.94 20.30
N ILE A 255 12.41 -11.03 19.89
CA ILE A 255 11.95 -12.41 20.08
C ILE A 255 12.56 -12.92 21.37
N ILE A 256 11.74 -13.37 22.33
CA ILE A 256 12.23 -13.88 23.61
C ILE A 256 11.70 -15.30 23.85
N PRO A 257 12.56 -16.27 24.21
CA PRO A 257 14.02 -16.18 24.26
C PRO A 257 14.66 -16.14 22.86
N SER A 258 15.79 -15.44 22.74
CA SER A 258 16.68 -15.53 21.58
C SER A 258 18.09 -14.99 21.94
N PRO A 259 19.12 -15.28 21.13
CA PRO A 259 20.42 -14.61 21.22
C PRO A 259 20.30 -13.08 21.22
N ASP A 260 19.73 -12.56 20.14
CA ASP A 260 19.49 -11.14 19.85
C ASP A 260 18.57 -10.99 18.62
N TRP A 261 17.63 -11.91 18.48
CA TRP A 261 16.72 -11.95 17.34
C TRP A 261 15.52 -11.04 17.56
N PHE A 262 14.99 -10.51 16.46
CA PHE A 262 13.85 -9.61 16.49
C PHE A 262 12.98 -9.77 15.25
N VAL A 263 11.76 -9.25 15.31
CA VAL A 263 10.82 -9.17 14.19
C VAL A 263 10.56 -7.72 13.86
N GLY A 264 10.31 -7.42 12.58
CA GLY A 264 9.98 -6.06 12.19
C GLY A 264 9.87 -5.84 10.68
N VAL A 265 9.51 -4.62 10.33
CA VAL A 265 9.61 -4.10 8.96
C VAL A 265 10.39 -2.78 8.98
N THR A 266 11.06 -2.47 7.88
CA THR A 266 11.83 -1.23 7.75
C THR A 266 11.58 -0.58 6.40
N ASN A 267 11.53 0.75 6.38
CA ASN A 267 11.38 1.59 5.18
C ASN A 267 10.14 1.27 4.32
N ILE A 268 9.00 0.97 4.95
CA ILE A 268 7.75 0.77 4.21
C ILE A 268 7.19 2.13 3.80
N LYS A 269 7.20 2.43 2.50
CA LYS A 269 6.61 3.66 1.95
C LYS A 269 5.09 3.50 1.81
N LEU A 270 4.33 4.44 2.40
CA LEU A 270 2.86 4.49 2.33
C LEU A 270 2.33 5.63 1.43
N LEU A 271 3.25 6.36 0.79
CA LEU A 271 2.95 7.37 -0.23
C LEU A 271 3.49 6.90 -1.59
N GLU A 272 2.60 6.64 -2.54
CA GLU A 272 2.92 6.12 -3.87
C GLU A 272 2.27 6.98 -4.95
N LYS A 273 3.06 7.44 -5.94
CA LYS A 273 2.60 8.36 -6.99
C LYS A 273 1.83 9.55 -6.41
N ASP A 274 2.37 10.12 -5.33
CA ASP A 274 1.79 11.24 -4.59
C ASP A 274 0.41 11.00 -3.97
N LEU A 275 -0.02 9.74 -3.86
CA LEU A 275 -1.26 9.34 -3.22
C LEU A 275 -0.97 8.43 -2.03
N TRP A 276 -1.73 8.63 -0.96
CA TRP A 276 -1.67 7.76 0.22
C TRP A 276 -2.28 6.39 -0.12
N VAL A 277 -1.53 5.33 0.17
CA VAL A 277 -1.94 3.96 -0.08
C VAL A 277 -3.09 3.58 0.86
N LYS A 278 -4.27 3.24 0.34
CA LYS A 278 -5.44 2.93 1.19
C LYS A 278 -5.19 1.77 2.13
N GLU A 279 -4.60 0.70 1.63
CA GLU A 279 -4.24 -0.49 2.39
C GLU A 279 -2.95 -1.10 1.84
N LYS A 280 -2.05 -1.55 2.73
CA LYS A 280 -0.82 -2.24 2.37
C LYS A 280 -0.55 -3.38 3.32
N GLU A 281 -0.43 -4.59 2.79
CA GLU A 281 0.01 -5.77 3.54
C GLU A 281 1.52 -5.98 3.33
N VAL A 282 2.25 -6.27 4.41
CA VAL A 282 3.70 -6.51 4.38
C VAL A 282 4.03 -7.72 5.24
N LEU A 283 4.74 -8.70 4.68
CA LEU A 283 5.25 -9.85 5.42
C LEU A 283 6.32 -9.44 6.43
N ILE A 284 6.27 -10.02 7.62
CA ILE A 284 7.23 -9.83 8.70
C ILE A 284 8.15 -11.04 8.73
N TYR A 285 9.45 -10.79 8.85
CA TYR A 285 10.48 -11.83 8.99
C TYR A 285 11.26 -11.64 10.29
N ALA A 286 11.99 -12.69 10.69
CA ALA A 286 12.95 -12.61 11.79
C ALA A 286 14.32 -12.13 11.29
N TYR A 287 14.98 -11.35 12.14
CA TYR A 287 16.28 -10.73 11.89
C TYR A 287 17.21 -10.95 13.08
N ASP A 288 18.49 -11.09 12.76
CA ASP A 288 19.60 -11.17 13.71
C ASP A 288 20.23 -9.77 13.86
N ALA A 289 20.43 -9.32 15.09
CA ALA A 289 21.02 -8.01 15.37
C ALA A 289 22.55 -8.00 15.26
N GLY A 290 23.20 -9.15 15.13
CA GLY A 290 24.64 -9.29 14.93
C GLY A 290 25.48 -9.00 16.17
N THR A 291 24.90 -9.12 17.37
CA THR A 291 25.50 -8.76 18.66
C THR A 291 25.83 -9.95 19.54
N HIS A 292 25.14 -11.08 19.38
CA HIS A 292 25.32 -12.30 20.16
C HIS A 292 25.34 -13.53 19.28
N GLU A 293 26.23 -14.47 19.60
CA GLU A 293 26.35 -15.71 18.84
C GLU A 293 25.35 -16.75 19.37
N GLY A 294 24.47 -17.25 18.50
CA GLY A 294 23.59 -18.39 18.80
C GLY A 294 22.73 -18.78 17.61
N THR A 295 22.42 -20.08 17.51
CA THR A 295 21.66 -20.65 16.38
C THR A 295 20.29 -21.17 16.81
N THR A 296 19.97 -21.16 18.10
CA THR A 296 18.68 -21.59 18.65
C THR A 296 18.14 -20.54 19.63
N TYR A 297 16.82 -20.55 19.86
CA TYR A 297 16.15 -19.60 20.77
C TYR A 297 16.76 -19.55 22.17
N THR A 298 17.17 -20.69 22.72
CA THR A 298 17.68 -20.81 24.10
C THR A 298 19.19 -21.02 24.18
N SER A 299 19.93 -20.69 23.11
CA SER A 299 21.40 -20.77 23.12
C SER A 299 21.98 -19.93 24.27
N ASN A 300 22.93 -20.48 25.02
CA ASN A 300 23.67 -19.70 26.03
C ASN A 300 24.70 -18.83 25.30
N THR A 301 24.29 -17.62 24.94
CA THR A 301 25.04 -16.78 24.00
C THR A 301 26.00 -15.86 24.70
N LYS A 302 27.26 -15.84 24.24
CA LYS A 302 28.22 -14.78 24.59
C LYS A 302 28.04 -13.61 23.63
N LYS A 303 28.43 -12.41 24.06
CA LYS A 303 28.55 -11.26 23.17
C LYS A 303 29.53 -11.60 22.04
N ALA A 304 29.14 -11.32 20.79
CA ALA A 304 29.97 -11.59 19.63
C ALA A 304 31.31 -10.84 19.74
N LYS A 305 32.40 -11.49 19.36
CA LYS A 305 33.75 -10.87 19.37
C LYS A 305 33.83 -9.66 18.45
N THR A 306 33.04 -9.66 17.38
CA THR A 306 32.90 -8.56 16.44
C THR A 306 31.43 -8.41 16.08
N LEU A 307 30.90 -7.19 16.18
CA LEU A 307 29.51 -6.93 15.81
C LEU A 307 29.32 -7.13 14.32
N SER A 308 28.35 -7.96 13.95
CA SER A 308 27.90 -8.15 12.59
C SER A 308 26.80 -7.13 12.24
N LYS A 309 26.48 -7.04 10.95
CA LYS A 309 25.38 -6.21 10.47
C LYS A 309 24.04 -6.89 10.78
N ILE A 310 22.98 -6.10 10.90
CA ILE A 310 21.61 -6.60 10.98
C ILE A 310 21.28 -7.36 9.68
N MET A 311 20.89 -8.62 9.79
CA MET A 311 20.58 -9.48 8.64
C MET A 311 19.30 -10.27 8.88
N ARG A 312 18.59 -10.60 7.80
CA ARG A 312 17.47 -11.55 7.89
C ARG A 312 18.01 -12.92 8.26
N ILE A 313 17.29 -13.64 9.12
CA ILE A 313 17.67 -15.02 9.46
C ILE A 313 17.21 -15.93 8.33
N GLU A 314 18.17 -16.49 7.60
CA GLU A 314 17.92 -17.41 6.47
C GLU A 314 18.35 -18.85 6.78
N MET A 315 18.30 -19.21 8.06
CA MET A 315 18.63 -20.53 8.59
C MET A 315 17.56 -21.01 9.57
N GLU A 316 17.65 -22.28 10.00
CA GLU A 316 16.82 -22.79 11.09
C GLU A 316 16.95 -21.87 12.32
N PRO A 317 15.86 -21.60 13.06
CA PRO A 317 14.53 -22.21 12.97
C PRO A 317 13.55 -21.52 12.00
N PHE A 318 13.98 -20.47 11.28
CA PHE A 318 13.11 -19.69 10.37
C PHE A 318 13.21 -20.15 8.90
N LEU A 319 14.17 -21.02 8.58
CA LEU A 319 14.25 -21.76 7.33
C LEU A 319 13.58 -23.13 7.49
N ILE A 320 12.46 -23.34 6.81
CA ILE A 320 11.67 -24.57 6.85
C ILE A 320 11.49 -25.07 5.42
N ASP A 321 11.82 -26.33 5.16
CA ASP A 321 11.78 -26.93 3.81
C ASP A 321 12.51 -26.07 2.75
N ARG A 322 13.69 -25.54 3.14
CA ARG A 322 14.55 -24.66 2.32
C ARG A 322 13.89 -23.33 1.92
N LYS A 323 12.85 -22.89 2.64
CA LYS A 323 12.20 -21.60 2.43
C LYS A 323 12.24 -20.80 3.72
N VAL A 324 12.56 -19.51 3.60
CA VAL A 324 12.46 -18.58 4.74
C VAL A 324 10.98 -18.29 4.97
N VAL A 325 10.46 -18.72 6.12
CA VAL A 325 9.05 -18.58 6.46
C VAL A 325 8.85 -17.24 7.18
N PRO A 326 7.86 -16.43 6.76
CA PRO A 326 7.51 -15.22 7.49
C PRO A 326 6.92 -15.58 8.86
N VAL A 327 7.22 -14.75 9.85
CA VAL A 327 6.70 -14.88 11.22
C VAL A 327 5.31 -14.24 11.38
N GLY A 328 4.79 -13.65 10.31
CA GLY A 328 3.50 -12.97 10.30
C GLY A 328 3.43 -11.88 9.23
N LYS A 329 2.51 -10.93 9.42
CA LYS A 329 2.26 -9.81 8.53
C LYS A 329 1.80 -8.57 9.28
N ALA A 330 2.04 -7.40 8.67
CA ALA A 330 1.49 -6.12 9.08
C ALA A 330 0.55 -5.60 8.00
N ILE A 331 -0.61 -5.10 8.43
CA ILE A 331 -1.62 -4.50 7.56
C ILE A 331 -1.75 -3.03 7.95
N PHE A 332 -1.35 -2.15 7.04
CA PHE A 332 -1.49 -0.70 7.19
C PHE A 332 -2.76 -0.24 6.51
N ARG A 333 -3.63 0.52 7.18
CA ARG A 333 -4.86 1.07 6.59
C ARG A 333 -4.97 2.57 6.84
N LEU A 334 -5.23 3.33 5.78
CA LEU A 334 -5.46 4.76 5.86
C LEU A 334 -6.75 5.04 6.65
N VAL A 335 -6.68 5.91 7.66
CA VAL A 335 -7.86 6.40 8.36
C VAL A 335 -8.51 7.48 7.49
N GLU A 336 -9.57 7.14 6.74
CA GLU A 336 -10.16 8.05 5.74
C GLU A 336 -10.58 9.41 6.33
N GLU A 337 -11.04 9.45 7.58
CA GLU A 337 -11.41 10.67 8.30
C GLU A 337 -10.24 11.64 8.51
N SER A 338 -9.00 11.15 8.51
CA SER A 338 -7.80 11.99 8.61
C SER A 338 -7.52 12.81 7.34
N VAL A 339 -8.27 12.57 6.25
CA VAL A 339 -8.22 13.37 5.02
C VAL A 339 -9.29 14.47 5.10
N PRO A 340 -8.94 15.75 5.37
CA PRO A 340 -9.86 16.79 5.87
C PRO A 340 -11.16 16.94 5.06
N SER A 341 -12.35 16.53 5.54
CA SER A 341 -13.61 16.63 4.77
C SER A 341 -13.93 18.08 4.33
N GLU A 342 -14.54 18.26 3.13
CA GLU A 342 -15.16 19.56 2.79
C GLU A 342 -16.20 19.86 3.86
N GLN A 343 -16.00 20.93 4.65
CA GLN A 343 -17.09 21.51 5.42
C GLN A 343 -18.09 22.06 4.41
N TYR A 344 -19.25 21.42 4.30
CA TYR A 344 -20.38 22.02 3.61
C TYR A 344 -20.76 23.28 4.38
N ASN A 345 -20.39 24.45 3.85
CA ASN A 345 -21.01 25.71 4.23
C ASN A 345 -22.45 25.67 3.72
N THR A 346 -23.36 25.08 4.49
CA THR A 346 -24.79 25.37 4.35
C THR A 346 -25.03 26.70 5.06
N SER A 347 -24.70 27.81 4.40
CA SER A 347 -25.34 29.08 4.76
C SER A 347 -26.79 28.96 4.33
N TYR A 348 -27.67 28.63 5.28
CA TYR A 348 -29.08 28.94 5.14
C TYR A 348 -29.17 30.46 5.04
N ASP A 349 -29.38 30.93 3.82
CA ASP A 349 -29.92 32.24 3.51
C ASP A 349 -31.31 32.31 4.17
N GLN A 350 -31.39 32.85 5.39
CA GLN A 350 -32.66 33.26 5.96
C GLN A 350 -33.08 34.53 5.21
N GLY A 351 -33.94 34.30 4.21
CA GLY A 351 -34.66 35.33 3.51
C GLY A 351 -35.30 36.32 4.47
N SER A 352 -35.09 37.59 4.12
CA SER A 352 -35.84 38.76 4.53
C SER A 352 -37.33 38.47 4.74
N SER A 353 -37.79 38.56 5.98
CA SER A 353 -39.19 38.91 6.26
C SER A 353 -39.28 40.41 6.45
N GLU A 354 -39.90 41.05 5.46
CA GLU A 354 -40.37 42.42 5.50
C GLU A 354 -41.26 42.65 6.73
N ASN A 355 -40.95 43.69 7.50
CA ASN A 355 -41.90 44.29 8.42
C ASN A 355 -42.85 45.15 7.58
N VAL A 356 -44.13 44.76 7.53
CA VAL A 356 -45.23 45.61 7.10
C VAL A 356 -46.03 45.95 8.35
N ASP A 357 -46.16 47.25 8.60
CA ASP A 357 -46.97 47.86 9.65
C ASP A 357 -48.44 47.45 9.59
N ASN A 358 -49.03 47.25 10.78
CA ASN A 358 -50.39 47.71 11.13
C ASN A 358 -50.62 47.68 12.64
#